data_AF-A0A961Q5Z9-F1
#
_entry.id   AF-A0A961Q5Z9-F1
#
_cell.length_a   1.000
_cell.length_b   1.000
_cell.length_c   1.000
_cell.angle_alpha   90.00
_cell.angle_beta   90.00
_cell.angle_gamma   90.00
#
_symmetry.space_group_name_H-M   'P 1'
#
loop_
_entity.id
_entity.type
_entity.pdbx_description
1 polymer ?
#
loop_
_entity_poly.entity_id
_entity_poly.type
_entity_poly.pdbx_seq_one_letter_code
_entity_poly.pdbx_strand_id
1 'polypeptide(L)'
;MDLSTAGLEGQDVAYNVTEFVNEMRSQVDAWRLLPNPNDWQVSPVTQRLLVHWRAIQVDETQAIRPFFCQLEAVETAIWMTEVAPKMGERGRRVRRRLEVANAEANPELFRVAMKLATGAGKTTVMAMLIAWQTLNAVRSPNSKTFSRGFLIVTPGITIRDRLRVLLPNDADSYYRKLNLVPGDLMQDMQRAKIVLTNYHAFKLRERLQLAKGTRSALEGHGQALTTLETEGQMLQRVMPELMGLGRINVINDEAHHCYRERPDGVVAKLTGDERKEAEDNAEAARLWISGIEATRRKLGVHTVYDLSATPFFLSGSGWVEGTLFPWVISDFSLMDAIECGIVKLPRVPVADNLPGQPEPLYRKLWDAIGKKMPGKTRGAKPDPQSLPIPLKTAIDALYGHYEKTFRLWERDGLGIPPVFIVVCNNT
;
A
#
# COMPACT_ATOMS: atom_id res chain seq x y z
N MET A 1 20.14 20.25 -12.47
CA MET A 1 19.02 21.18 -12.20
C MET A 1 18.25 20.59 -11.06
N ASP A 2 18.46 21.18 -9.88
CA ASP A 2 17.87 20.80 -8.61
C ASP A 2 16.36 21.11 -8.66
N LEU A 3 15.52 20.08 -8.60
CA LEU A 3 14.06 20.17 -8.77
C LEU A 3 13.30 19.74 -7.50
N SER A 4 13.97 19.65 -6.34
CA SER A 4 13.37 19.06 -5.12
C SER A 4 13.14 20.00 -3.94
N THR A 5 13.39 21.32 -4.04
CA THR A 5 13.38 22.16 -2.84
C THR A 5 12.60 23.47 -2.93
N ALA A 6 12.28 23.99 -4.11
CA ALA A 6 11.78 25.36 -4.25
C ALA A 6 10.26 25.58 -3.98
N GLY A 7 9.53 24.58 -3.49
CA GLY A 7 8.06 24.67 -3.33
C GLY A 7 7.50 24.33 -1.94
N LEU A 8 8.35 24.02 -0.96
CA LEU A 8 7.92 23.44 0.33
C LEU A 8 8.38 24.25 1.56
N GLU A 9 8.93 25.45 1.38
CA GLU A 9 9.59 26.21 2.46
C GLU A 9 8.64 26.98 3.40
N GLY A 10 7.33 26.75 3.35
CA GLY A 10 6.47 27.39 4.33
C GLY A 10 5.02 26.99 4.22
N GLN A 11 4.65 25.92 4.92
CA GLN A 11 3.39 25.72 5.66
C GLN A 11 3.21 24.21 5.93
N ASP A 12 3.10 23.83 7.20
CA ASP A 12 3.11 22.46 7.78
C ASP A 12 4.47 21.73 7.90
N VAL A 13 5.44 22.42 8.51
CA VAL A 13 6.75 21.90 8.99
C VAL A 13 6.61 20.89 10.17
N ALA A 14 5.40 20.48 10.55
CA ALA A 14 5.17 19.70 11.78
C ALA A 14 5.77 18.28 11.73
N TYR A 15 5.96 17.70 10.55
CA TYR A 15 6.55 16.37 10.38
C TYR A 15 7.55 16.36 9.24
N ASN A 16 8.84 16.54 9.54
CA ASN A 16 9.89 16.20 8.59
C ASN A 16 10.00 14.66 8.48
N VAL A 17 9.11 14.06 7.69
CA VAL A 17 9.00 12.60 7.50
C VAL A 17 10.29 12.04 6.90
N THR A 18 10.88 12.75 5.95
CA THR A 18 12.15 12.35 5.31
C THR A 18 13.28 12.25 6.34
N GLU A 19 13.42 13.24 7.22
CA GLU A 19 14.42 13.19 8.30
C GLU A 19 14.17 12.02 9.26
N PHE A 20 12.91 11.75 9.60
CA PHE A 20 12.56 10.61 10.45
C PHE A 20 12.93 9.27 9.82
N VAL A 21 12.60 9.09 8.54
CA VAL A 21 12.94 7.86 7.81
C VAL A 21 14.46 7.68 7.74
N ASN A 22 15.21 8.76 7.53
CA ASN A 22 16.68 8.70 7.53
C ASN A 22 17.27 8.42 8.93
N GLU A 23 16.67 8.96 10.00
CA GLU A 23 17.01 8.60 11.38
C GLU A 23 16.78 7.10 11.61
N MET A 24 15.60 6.60 11.23
CA MET A 24 15.23 5.19 11.35
C MET A 24 16.19 4.29 10.58
N ARG A 25 16.47 4.61 9.31
CA ARG A 25 17.43 3.89 8.46
C ARG A 25 18.80 3.82 9.13
N SER A 26 19.32 4.94 9.64
CA SER A 26 20.60 4.98 10.35
C SER A 26 20.62 4.07 11.60
N GLN A 27 19.52 4.03 12.37
CA GLN A 27 19.43 3.13 13.53
C GLN A 27 19.38 1.65 13.11
N VAL A 28 18.60 1.33 12.08
CA VAL A 28 18.45 -0.04 11.56
C VAL A 28 19.76 -0.51 10.93
N ASP A 29 20.48 0.34 10.21
CA ASP A 29 21.79 0.03 9.62
C ASP A 29 22.81 -0.29 10.71
N ALA A 30 22.90 0.56 11.76
CA ALA A 30 23.78 0.31 12.90
C ALA A 30 23.45 -1.01 13.62
N TRP A 31 22.15 -1.33 13.76
CA TRP A 31 21.70 -2.60 14.33
C TRP A 31 22.02 -3.81 13.42
N ARG A 32 21.86 -3.65 12.10
CA ARG A 32 22.15 -4.70 11.11
C ARG A 32 23.63 -5.07 11.09
N LEU A 33 24.52 -4.12 11.35
CA LEU A 33 25.98 -4.31 11.39
C LEU A 33 26.49 -5.04 12.65
N LEU A 34 25.64 -5.32 13.62
CA LEU A 34 26.03 -6.09 14.81
C LEU A 34 26.42 -7.53 14.40
N PRO A 35 27.68 -7.97 14.65
CA PRO A 35 28.20 -9.21 14.10
C PRO A 35 27.64 -10.46 14.78
N ASN A 36 27.33 -10.36 16.08
CA ASN A 36 26.81 -11.47 16.85
C ASN A 36 25.28 -11.41 16.91
N PRO A 37 24.56 -12.42 16.38
CA PRO A 37 23.10 -12.46 16.40
C PRO A 37 22.46 -12.36 17.80
N ASN A 38 23.19 -12.72 18.85
CA ASN A 38 22.69 -12.59 20.23
C ASN A 38 22.59 -11.12 20.70
N ASP A 39 23.34 -10.21 20.06
CA ASP A 39 23.33 -8.79 20.39
C ASP A 39 22.20 -8.03 19.68
N TRP A 40 21.46 -8.69 18.78
CA TRP A 40 20.36 -8.09 18.04
C TRP A 40 19.15 -7.73 18.92
N GLN A 41 19.09 -8.26 20.15
CA GLN A 41 18.00 -7.99 21.11
C GLN A 41 16.60 -8.29 20.56
N VAL A 42 16.47 -9.31 19.71
CA VAL A 42 15.18 -9.81 19.20
C VAL A 42 14.85 -11.17 19.81
N SER A 43 13.63 -11.66 19.61
CA SER A 43 13.27 -13.02 20.03
C SER A 43 14.12 -14.08 19.30
N PRO A 44 14.25 -15.30 19.84
CA PRO A 44 14.95 -16.39 19.16
C PRO A 44 14.35 -16.74 17.79
N VAL A 45 13.03 -16.61 17.62
CA VAL A 45 12.35 -16.86 16.34
C VAL A 45 12.68 -15.77 15.34
N THR A 46 12.64 -14.50 15.76
CA THR A 46 13.00 -13.37 14.91
C THR A 46 14.46 -13.43 14.50
N GLN A 47 15.37 -13.74 15.42
CA GLN A 47 16.80 -13.93 15.13
C GLN A 47 16.99 -14.99 14.04
N ARG A 48 16.29 -16.13 14.16
CA ARG A 48 16.34 -17.21 13.16
C ARG A 48 15.79 -16.79 11.79
N LEU A 49 14.70 -16.03 11.75
CA LEU A 49 14.15 -15.49 10.50
C LEU A 49 15.10 -14.49 9.85
N LEU A 50 15.71 -13.60 10.62
CA LEU A 50 16.69 -12.63 10.10
C LEU A 50 17.93 -13.33 9.52
N VAL A 51 18.47 -14.34 10.21
CA VAL A 51 19.57 -15.15 9.69
C VAL A 51 19.16 -15.81 8.37
N HIS A 52 17.98 -16.42 8.33
CA HIS A 52 17.45 -17.07 7.14
C HIS A 52 17.28 -16.10 5.97
N TRP A 53 16.62 -14.97 6.19
CA TRP A 53 16.36 -13.95 5.15
C TRP A 53 17.62 -13.30 4.61
N ARG A 54 18.60 -13.00 5.48
CA ARG A 54 19.88 -12.43 5.07
C ARG A 54 20.73 -13.45 4.31
N ALA A 55 20.66 -14.73 4.67
CA ALA A 55 21.33 -15.81 3.95
C ALA A 55 20.75 -15.98 2.53
N ILE A 56 19.42 -16.08 2.39
CA ILE A 56 18.79 -16.23 1.07
C ILE A 56 18.97 -14.98 0.18
N GLN A 57 19.14 -13.79 0.76
CA GLN A 57 19.38 -12.57 -0.01
C GLN A 57 20.70 -12.62 -0.80
N VAL A 58 21.73 -13.24 -0.23
CA VAL A 58 23.06 -13.33 -0.85
C VAL A 58 23.30 -14.67 -1.56
N ASP A 59 22.41 -15.64 -1.41
CA ASP A 59 22.52 -16.97 -2.02
C ASP A 59 22.19 -16.93 -3.52
N GLU A 60 23.23 -16.92 -4.36
CA GLU A 60 23.11 -16.91 -5.83
C GLU A 60 22.44 -18.15 -6.42
N THR A 61 22.29 -19.24 -5.64
CA THR A 61 21.57 -20.44 -6.09
C THR A 61 20.06 -20.27 -6.02
N GLN A 62 19.56 -19.28 -5.28
CA GLN A 62 18.14 -18.95 -5.23
C GLN A 62 17.71 -18.18 -6.48
N ALA A 63 16.70 -18.71 -7.17
CA ALA A 63 16.14 -18.05 -8.35
C ALA A 63 15.51 -16.69 -8.03
N ILE A 64 14.87 -16.55 -6.86
CA ILE A 64 14.25 -15.31 -6.41
C ILE A 64 14.77 -15.00 -5.00
N ARG A 65 15.42 -13.85 -4.86
CA ARG A 65 16.02 -13.37 -3.62
C ARG A 65 15.27 -12.14 -3.11
N PRO A 66 15.08 -11.98 -1.79
CA PRO A 66 14.51 -10.75 -1.26
C PRO A 66 15.35 -9.53 -1.63
N PHE A 67 14.71 -8.49 -2.16
CA PHE A 67 15.40 -7.23 -2.42
C PHE A 67 15.76 -6.53 -1.11
N PHE A 68 16.80 -5.70 -1.13
CA PHE A 68 17.21 -4.90 0.03
C PHE A 68 16.03 -4.11 0.62
N CYS A 69 15.23 -3.44 -0.21
CA CYS A 69 14.08 -2.66 0.23
C CYS A 69 13.00 -3.49 0.93
N GLN A 70 12.86 -4.77 0.57
CA GLN A 70 11.92 -5.68 1.24
C GLN A 70 12.43 -6.03 2.63
N LEU A 71 13.73 -6.33 2.76
CA LEU A 71 14.33 -6.57 4.07
C LEU A 71 14.31 -5.31 4.92
N GLU A 72 14.69 -4.15 4.39
CA GLU A 72 14.71 -2.86 5.09
C GLU A 72 13.34 -2.55 5.71
N ALA A 73 12.26 -2.70 4.93
CA ALA A 73 10.90 -2.45 5.40
C ALA A 73 10.53 -3.35 6.60
N VAL A 74 10.78 -4.66 6.49
CA VAL A 74 10.45 -5.64 7.54
C VAL A 74 11.34 -5.48 8.77
N GLU A 75 12.64 -5.27 8.56
CA GLU A 75 13.63 -5.04 9.60
C GLU A 75 13.33 -3.76 10.39
N THR A 76 12.86 -2.71 9.74
CA THR A 76 12.43 -1.48 10.41
C THR A 76 11.22 -1.75 11.32
N ALA A 77 10.25 -2.55 10.86
CA ALA A 77 9.10 -2.95 11.68
C ALA A 77 9.51 -3.83 12.88
N ILE A 78 10.44 -4.78 12.66
CA ILE A 78 11.02 -5.62 13.71
C ILE A 78 11.76 -4.76 14.73
N TRP A 79 12.66 -3.90 14.28
CA TRP A 79 13.46 -3.03 15.13
C TRP A 79 12.59 -2.16 16.03
N MET A 80 11.55 -1.54 15.46
CA MET A 80 10.62 -0.71 16.23
C MET A 80 9.85 -1.51 17.29
N THR A 81 9.52 -2.77 17.00
CA THR A 81 8.67 -3.60 17.86
C THR A 81 9.46 -4.29 18.96
N GLU A 82 10.65 -4.81 18.64
CA GLU A 82 11.43 -5.66 19.54
C GLU A 82 12.66 -4.99 20.13
N VAL A 83 13.29 -4.06 19.39
CA VAL A 83 14.60 -3.48 19.75
C VAL A 83 14.41 -2.10 20.39
N ALA A 84 13.71 -1.19 19.73
CA ALA A 84 13.49 0.17 20.21
C ALA A 84 12.99 0.25 21.67
N PRO A 85 12.03 -0.58 22.13
CA PRO A 85 11.58 -0.54 23.53
C PRO A 85 12.69 -0.82 24.56
N LYS A 86 13.77 -1.49 24.16
CA LYS A 86 14.91 -1.88 25.01
C LYS A 86 16.06 -0.86 24.97
N MET A 87 16.00 0.13 24.08
CA MET A 87 17.06 1.15 23.87
C MET A 87 16.90 2.40 24.74
N GLY A 88 16.15 2.32 25.84
CA GLY A 88 15.95 3.45 26.75
C GLY A 88 15.29 4.66 26.08
N GLU A 89 15.84 5.86 26.29
CA GLU A 89 15.24 7.10 25.80
C GLU A 89 15.22 7.21 24.27
N ARG A 90 16.27 6.71 23.61
CA ARG A 90 16.38 6.77 22.15
C ARG A 90 15.19 6.07 21.47
N GLY A 91 14.87 4.85 21.89
CA GLY A 91 13.74 4.12 21.32
C GLY A 91 12.38 4.66 21.77
N ARG A 92 12.26 5.18 23.00
CA ARG A 92 11.04 5.87 23.46
C ARG A 92 10.73 7.11 22.61
N ARG A 93 11.73 7.86 22.16
CA ARG A 93 11.55 9.04 21.30
C ARG A 93 10.90 8.67 19.97
N VAL A 94 11.43 7.63 19.29
CA VAL A 94 10.88 7.13 18.02
C VAL A 94 9.41 6.75 18.18
N ARG A 95 9.11 5.95 19.21
CA ARG A 95 7.73 5.50 19.48
C ARG A 95 6.79 6.66 19.78
N ARG A 96 7.21 7.61 20.63
CA ARG A 96 6.41 8.80 20.97
C ARG A 96 6.10 9.63 19.72
N ARG A 97 7.07 9.81 18.82
CA ARG A 97 6.86 10.55 17.57
C ARG A 97 5.76 9.92 16.72
N LEU A 98 5.79 8.59 16.57
CA LEU A 98 4.76 7.85 15.85
C LEU A 98 3.40 7.89 16.57
N GLU A 99 3.38 7.79 17.90
CA GLU A 99 2.14 7.89 18.68
C GLU A 99 1.47 9.27 18.53
N VAL A 100 2.26 10.36 18.54
CA VAL A 100 1.77 11.72 18.31
C VAL A 100 1.25 11.89 16.87
N ALA A 101 2.03 11.46 15.87
CA ALA A 101 1.63 11.50 14.46
C ALA A 101 0.32 10.72 14.21
N ASN A 102 0.19 9.54 14.84
CA ASN A 102 -1.04 8.75 14.75
C ASN A 102 -2.19 9.39 15.55
N ALA A 103 -1.96 9.98 16.71
CA ALA A 103 -3.03 10.61 17.47
C ALA A 103 -3.68 11.78 16.70
N GLU A 104 -2.87 12.54 15.96
CA GLU A 104 -3.36 13.66 15.15
C GLU A 104 -4.11 13.21 13.90
N ALA A 105 -3.60 12.23 13.17
CA ALA A 105 -4.18 11.82 11.89
C ALA A 105 -5.11 10.59 11.97
N ASN A 106 -4.95 9.74 12.97
CA ASN A 106 -5.64 8.45 13.13
C ASN A 106 -5.89 8.11 14.62
N PRO A 107 -6.65 8.92 15.39
CA PRO A 107 -6.69 8.82 16.86
C PRO A 107 -7.10 7.45 17.45
N GLU A 108 -7.71 6.56 16.67
CA GLU A 108 -8.10 5.21 17.12
C GLU A 108 -7.07 4.12 16.79
N LEU A 109 -6.12 4.39 15.90
CA LEU A 109 -5.27 3.39 15.26
C LEU A 109 -3.79 3.74 15.40
N PHE A 110 -2.99 2.76 15.78
CA PHE A 110 -1.54 2.84 15.66
C PHE A 110 -1.12 2.27 14.31
N ARG A 111 -0.74 3.16 13.39
CA ARG A 111 -0.35 2.84 12.01
C ARG A 111 1.14 3.07 11.81
N VAL A 112 1.73 2.25 10.94
CA VAL A 112 3.10 2.40 10.46
C VAL A 112 3.12 2.12 8.96
N ALA A 113 3.76 2.99 8.18
CA ALA A 113 3.73 2.92 6.73
C ALA A 113 5.10 2.60 6.14
N MET A 114 5.11 1.72 5.14
CA MET A 114 6.29 1.36 4.36
C MET A 114 6.03 1.78 2.91
N LYS A 115 6.79 2.77 2.43
CA LYS A 115 6.74 3.20 1.04
C LYS A 115 7.61 2.28 0.21
N LEU A 116 7.00 1.61 -0.76
CA LEU A 116 7.65 0.66 -1.66
C LEU A 116 7.20 0.95 -3.08
N ALA A 117 8.16 1.30 -3.96
CA ALA A 117 7.89 1.50 -5.37
C ALA A 117 7.05 0.36 -5.99
N THR A 118 6.17 0.69 -6.93
CA THR A 118 5.36 -0.31 -7.64
C THR A 118 6.26 -1.31 -8.34
N GLY A 119 6.10 -2.60 -8.04
CA GLY A 119 6.96 -3.67 -8.55
C GLY A 119 8.13 -4.06 -7.63
N ALA A 120 8.40 -3.30 -6.56
CA ALA A 120 9.45 -3.64 -5.58
C ALA A 120 9.08 -4.83 -4.66
N GLY A 121 7.89 -5.43 -4.83
CA GLY A 121 7.47 -6.64 -4.12
C GLY A 121 6.79 -6.40 -2.76
N LYS A 122 5.81 -5.49 -2.71
CA LYS A 122 4.95 -5.25 -1.52
C LYS A 122 4.41 -6.56 -0.92
N THR A 123 3.94 -7.47 -1.76
CA THR A 123 3.39 -8.77 -1.32
C THR A 123 4.44 -9.64 -0.60
N THR A 124 5.72 -9.56 -0.98
CA THR A 124 6.81 -10.24 -0.26
C THR A 124 6.97 -9.68 1.15
N VAL A 125 6.92 -8.35 1.31
CA VAL A 125 6.95 -7.68 2.62
C VAL A 125 5.75 -8.09 3.48
N MET A 126 4.55 -8.16 2.89
CA MET A 126 3.36 -8.67 3.60
C MET A 126 3.58 -10.10 4.12
N ALA A 127 4.09 -11.00 3.29
CA ALA A 127 4.38 -12.38 3.70
C ALA A 127 5.41 -12.43 4.84
N MET A 128 6.50 -11.66 4.74
CA MET A 128 7.53 -11.61 5.78
C MET A 128 6.99 -11.08 7.12
N LEU A 129 6.14 -10.04 7.10
CA LEU A 129 5.47 -9.52 8.30
C LEU A 129 4.55 -10.58 8.93
N ILE A 130 3.75 -11.28 8.12
CA ILE A 130 2.86 -12.34 8.61
C ILE A 130 3.68 -13.50 9.20
N ALA A 131 4.78 -13.89 8.56
CA ALA A 131 5.66 -14.95 9.04
C ALA A 131 6.29 -14.58 10.39
N TRP A 132 6.89 -13.39 10.48
CA TRP A 132 7.47 -12.88 11.73
C TRP A 132 6.47 -12.85 12.88
N GLN A 133 5.29 -12.28 12.63
CA GLN A 133 4.23 -12.15 13.64
C GLN A 133 3.67 -13.52 14.05
N THR A 134 3.33 -14.37 13.09
CA THR A 134 2.72 -15.69 13.35
C THR A 134 3.67 -16.59 14.13
N LEU A 135 4.91 -16.76 13.65
CA LEU A 135 5.85 -17.72 14.23
C LEU A 135 6.21 -17.33 15.66
N ASN A 136 6.38 -16.03 15.93
CA ASN A 136 6.57 -15.52 17.28
C ASN A 136 5.35 -15.73 18.18
N ALA A 137 4.14 -15.43 17.69
CA ALA A 137 2.91 -15.62 18.47
C ALA A 137 2.68 -17.11 18.83
N VAL A 138 3.06 -18.03 17.94
CA VAL A 138 2.93 -19.47 18.16
C VAL A 138 3.96 -19.99 19.16
N ARG A 139 5.23 -19.58 19.02
CA ARG A 139 6.34 -20.04 19.87
C ARG A 139 6.42 -19.31 21.21
N SER A 140 5.75 -18.17 21.34
CA SER A 140 5.67 -17.37 22.58
C SER A 140 4.21 -17.05 22.93
N PRO A 141 3.38 -18.04 23.28
CA PRO A 141 1.93 -17.86 23.44
C PRO A 141 1.53 -16.89 24.57
N ASN A 142 2.41 -16.70 25.57
CA ASN A 142 2.19 -15.75 26.66
C ASN A 142 2.56 -14.31 26.29
N SER A 143 3.28 -14.11 25.17
CA SER A 143 3.63 -12.77 24.70
C SER A 143 2.41 -12.03 24.18
N LYS A 144 2.34 -10.73 24.47
CA LYS A 144 1.32 -9.85 23.89
C LYS A 144 1.80 -9.02 22.71
N THR A 145 3.08 -9.12 22.38
CA THR A 145 3.75 -8.35 21.33
C THR A 145 3.36 -8.79 19.92
N PHE A 146 3.02 -10.07 19.75
CA PHE A 146 2.80 -10.67 18.44
C PHE A 146 1.38 -11.18 18.28
N SER A 147 0.94 -11.24 17.03
CA SER A 147 -0.36 -11.79 16.66
C SER A 147 -0.23 -12.83 15.57
N ARG A 148 -1.17 -13.78 15.57
CA ARG A 148 -1.38 -14.72 14.47
C ARG A 148 -2.64 -14.38 13.65
N GLY A 149 -3.30 -13.26 13.93
CA GLY A 149 -4.51 -12.82 13.23
C GLY A 149 -4.23 -11.62 12.34
N PHE A 150 -4.62 -11.73 11.08
CA PHE A 150 -4.35 -10.74 10.05
C PHE A 150 -5.61 -10.42 9.25
N LEU A 151 -5.95 -9.14 9.20
CA LEU A 151 -6.92 -8.60 8.25
C LEU A 151 -6.16 -7.90 7.14
N ILE A 152 -6.28 -8.40 5.90
CA ILE A 152 -5.64 -7.78 4.74
C ILE A 152 -6.73 -7.07 3.94
N VAL A 153 -6.59 -5.76 3.76
CA VAL A 153 -7.57 -4.92 3.06
C VAL A 153 -6.99 -4.40 1.75
N THR A 154 -7.74 -4.55 0.67
CA THR A 154 -7.35 -4.13 -0.68
C THR A 154 -8.35 -3.16 -1.30
N PRO A 155 -7.95 -2.35 -2.31
CA PRO A 155 -8.88 -1.47 -3.01
C PRO A 155 -9.87 -2.25 -3.88
N GLY A 156 -9.40 -3.29 -4.58
CA GLY A 156 -10.19 -4.06 -5.54
C GLY A 156 -10.19 -5.56 -5.29
N ILE A 157 -11.23 -6.23 -5.80
CA ILE A 157 -11.38 -7.71 -5.73
C ILE A 157 -10.31 -8.45 -6.53
N THR A 158 -9.86 -7.89 -7.66
CA THR A 158 -8.79 -8.49 -8.48
C THR A 158 -7.47 -8.55 -7.71
N ILE A 159 -7.15 -7.50 -6.97
CA ILE A 159 -5.94 -7.47 -6.12
C ILE A 159 -6.10 -8.45 -4.97
N ARG A 160 -7.25 -8.45 -4.28
CA ARG A 160 -7.57 -9.41 -3.22
C ARG A 160 -7.33 -10.85 -3.67
N ASP A 161 -7.83 -11.23 -4.84
CA ASP A 161 -7.76 -12.61 -5.34
C ASP A 161 -6.32 -13.03 -5.69
N ARG A 162 -5.46 -12.07 -6.10
CA ARG A 162 -4.02 -12.30 -6.31
C ARG A 162 -3.24 -12.44 -5.01
N LEU A 163 -3.71 -11.83 -3.92
CA LEU A 163 -3.06 -11.93 -2.60
C LEU A 163 -3.30 -13.28 -1.90
N ARG A 164 -3.98 -14.25 -2.52
CA ARG A 164 -4.12 -15.63 -1.98
C ARG A 164 -2.78 -16.31 -1.69
N VAL A 165 -1.72 -15.88 -2.38
CA VAL A 165 -0.35 -16.34 -2.15
C VAL A 165 0.16 -16.06 -0.73
N LEU A 166 -0.51 -15.18 0.03
CA LEU A 166 -0.26 -14.92 1.45
C LEU A 166 -0.88 -15.97 2.38
N LEU A 167 -1.75 -16.86 1.87
CA LEU A 167 -2.33 -17.94 2.66
C LEU A 167 -1.31 -19.09 2.78
N PRO A 168 -0.99 -19.57 4.01
CA PRO A 168 -0.01 -20.64 4.20
C PRO A 168 -0.37 -21.99 3.58
N ASN A 169 -1.66 -22.24 3.37
CA ASN A 169 -2.19 -23.46 2.77
C ASN A 169 -2.31 -23.39 1.23
N ASP A 170 -2.07 -22.23 0.62
CA ASP A 170 -2.15 -22.08 -0.82
C ASP A 170 -1.00 -22.83 -1.51
N ALA A 171 -1.28 -23.47 -2.65
CA ALA A 171 -0.26 -24.20 -3.41
C ALA A 171 0.87 -23.27 -3.88
N ASP A 172 0.53 -22.02 -4.17
CA ASP A 172 1.43 -20.98 -4.63
C ASP A 172 1.91 -20.04 -3.51
N SER A 173 1.83 -20.52 -2.27
CA SER A 173 2.17 -19.72 -1.09
C SER A 173 3.60 -19.17 -1.13
N TYR A 174 3.73 -17.86 -0.90
CA TYR A 174 5.02 -17.17 -0.91
C TYR A 174 5.98 -17.68 0.17
N TYR A 175 5.47 -18.19 1.29
CA TYR A 175 6.34 -18.74 2.35
C TYR A 175 7.22 -19.88 1.83
N ARG A 176 6.67 -20.72 0.93
CA ARG A 176 7.38 -21.85 0.32
C ARG A 176 8.07 -21.44 -0.98
N LYS A 177 7.35 -20.78 -1.89
CA LYS A 177 7.87 -20.44 -3.22
C LYS A 177 9.08 -19.52 -3.19
N LEU A 178 9.10 -18.57 -2.25
CA LEU A 178 10.19 -17.62 -2.08
C LEU A 178 11.13 -18.02 -0.93
N ASN A 179 10.97 -19.24 -0.40
CA ASN A 179 11.75 -19.74 0.73
C ASN A 179 11.82 -18.75 1.91
N LEU A 180 10.69 -18.09 2.25
CA LEU A 180 10.68 -17.07 3.32
C LEU A 180 10.59 -17.67 4.72
N VAL A 181 10.16 -18.94 4.84
CA VAL A 181 10.00 -19.62 6.13
C VAL A 181 10.83 -20.91 6.11
N PRO A 182 11.73 -21.12 7.09
CA PRO A 182 12.45 -22.38 7.24
C PRO A 182 11.50 -23.58 7.27
N GLY A 183 11.89 -24.69 6.62
CA GLY A 183 11.00 -25.84 6.39
C GLY A 183 10.36 -26.42 7.66
N ASP A 184 11.09 -26.45 8.78
CA ASP A 184 10.60 -26.93 10.08
C ASP A 184 9.64 -25.95 10.79
N LEU A 185 9.63 -24.68 10.40
CA LEU A 185 8.70 -23.66 10.92
C LEU A 185 7.40 -23.59 10.09
N MET A 186 7.32 -24.30 8.96
CA MET A 186 6.13 -24.28 8.10
C MET A 186 4.88 -24.82 8.80
N GLN A 187 5.01 -25.77 9.72
CA GLN A 187 3.86 -26.29 10.47
C GLN A 187 3.27 -25.23 11.41
N ASP A 188 4.12 -24.40 12.03
CA ASP A 188 3.66 -23.28 12.86
C ASP A 188 3.04 -22.18 12.02
N MET A 189 3.57 -21.95 10.81
CA MET A 189 3.03 -20.97 9.87
C MET A 189 1.55 -21.26 9.52
N GLN A 190 1.14 -22.53 9.51
CA GLN A 190 -0.26 -22.92 9.28
C GLN A 190 -1.24 -22.44 10.37
N ARG A 191 -0.74 -21.95 11.51
CA ARG A 191 -1.59 -21.41 12.59
C ARG A 191 -2.01 -19.95 12.37
N ALA A 192 -1.50 -19.29 11.32
CA ALA A 192 -1.96 -17.96 10.93
C ALA A 192 -3.45 -17.98 10.57
N LYS A 193 -4.17 -16.94 10.99
CA LYS A 193 -5.55 -16.65 10.63
C LYS A 193 -5.57 -15.40 9.78
N ILE A 194 -5.84 -15.55 8.49
CA ILE A 194 -5.70 -14.47 7.50
C ILE A 194 -7.04 -14.31 6.80
N VAL A 195 -7.62 -13.11 6.90
CA VAL A 195 -8.80 -12.72 6.13
C VAL A 195 -8.38 -11.73 5.06
N LEU A 196 -8.57 -12.10 3.79
CA LEU A 196 -8.37 -11.22 2.64
C LEU A 196 -9.71 -10.59 2.26
N THR A 197 -9.81 -9.26 2.30
CA THR A 197 -11.05 -8.55 1.95
C THR A 197 -10.76 -7.29 1.13
N ASN A 198 -11.76 -6.81 0.41
CA ASN A 198 -11.74 -5.47 -0.16
C ASN A 198 -12.50 -4.49 0.76
N TYR A 199 -12.16 -3.21 0.72
CA TYR A 199 -12.74 -2.22 1.63
C TYR A 199 -14.28 -2.07 1.53
N HIS A 200 -14.86 -2.29 0.34
CA HIS A 200 -16.32 -2.23 0.17
C HIS A 200 -17.06 -3.26 1.01
N ALA A 201 -16.39 -4.35 1.45
CA ALA A 201 -17.00 -5.34 2.31
C ALA A 201 -17.45 -4.76 3.67
N PHE A 202 -16.83 -3.65 4.10
CA PHE A 202 -17.17 -2.92 5.32
C PHE A 202 -18.47 -2.12 5.22
N LYS A 203 -19.05 -1.98 4.02
CA LYS A 203 -20.36 -1.33 3.86
C LYS A 203 -21.41 -2.13 4.63
N LEU A 204 -22.09 -1.47 5.57
CA LEU A 204 -23.20 -2.05 6.31
C LEU A 204 -24.32 -2.40 5.34
N ARG A 205 -24.89 -3.61 5.49
CA ARG A 205 -25.97 -4.11 4.64
C ARG A 205 -27.29 -4.07 5.37
N GLU A 206 -28.36 -3.97 4.58
CA GLU A 206 -29.72 -4.17 5.07
C GLU A 206 -29.93 -5.64 5.43
N ARG A 207 -30.42 -5.90 6.65
CA ARG A 207 -30.69 -7.25 7.18
C ARG A 207 -32.05 -7.77 6.73
N LEU A 208 -32.98 -6.86 6.40
CA LEU A 208 -34.32 -7.17 5.96
C LEU A 208 -34.63 -6.35 4.72
N GLN A 209 -34.91 -7.02 3.60
CA GLN A 209 -35.46 -6.38 2.41
C GLN A 209 -36.97 -6.27 2.57
N LEU A 210 -37.42 -5.14 3.11
CA LEU A 210 -38.85 -4.83 3.23
C LEU A 210 -39.27 -3.92 2.08
N ALA A 211 -40.39 -4.26 1.44
CA ALA A 211 -41.06 -3.33 0.54
C ALA A 211 -41.48 -2.07 1.33
N LYS A 212 -41.44 -0.90 0.67
CA LYS A 212 -41.69 0.40 1.33
C LYS A 212 -42.99 0.43 2.14
N GLY A 213 -44.07 -0.17 1.62
CA GLY A 213 -45.37 -0.26 2.30
C GLY A 213 -45.36 -1.14 3.55
N THR A 214 -44.64 -2.26 3.53
CA THR A 214 -44.49 -3.16 4.68
C THR A 214 -43.61 -2.52 5.76
N ARG A 215 -42.55 -1.80 5.36
CA ARG A 215 -41.71 -1.05 6.28
C ARG A 215 -42.53 0.03 7.00
N SER A 216 -43.31 0.84 6.28
CA SER A 216 -44.17 1.86 6.88
C SER A 216 -45.27 1.27 7.78
N ALA A 217 -45.84 0.11 7.43
CA ALA A 217 -46.84 -0.56 8.25
C ALA A 217 -46.26 -1.12 9.56
N LEU A 218 -45.03 -1.65 9.52
CA LEU A 218 -44.31 -2.16 10.69
C LEU A 218 -43.76 -1.03 11.59
N GLU A 219 -43.39 0.12 11.01
CA GLU A 219 -42.95 1.30 11.77
C GLU A 219 -44.13 2.00 12.46
N GLY A 220 -45.32 2.03 11.83
CA GLY A 220 -46.52 2.63 12.41
C GLY A 220 -46.28 4.06 12.91
N HIS A 221 -46.65 4.34 14.17
CA HIS A 221 -46.30 5.57 14.91
C HIS A 221 -45.13 5.37 15.90
N GLY A 222 -44.40 4.26 15.78
CA GLY A 222 -43.30 3.88 16.67
C GLY A 222 -41.93 4.37 16.21
N GLN A 223 -40.87 3.79 16.81
CA GLN A 223 -39.50 4.05 16.37
C GLN A 223 -39.20 3.42 15.02
N ALA A 224 -38.36 4.09 14.22
CA ALA A 224 -37.91 3.60 12.92
C ALA A 224 -37.25 2.21 13.03
N LEU A 225 -37.54 1.34 12.06
CA LEU A 225 -37.01 -0.02 12.04
C LEU A 225 -35.51 0.00 11.75
N THR A 226 -34.71 -0.36 12.75
CA THR A 226 -33.27 -0.53 12.56
C THR A 226 -33.01 -1.83 11.80
N THR A 227 -32.92 -1.71 10.49
CA THR A 227 -32.73 -2.84 9.56
C THR A 227 -31.30 -2.97 9.09
N LEU A 228 -30.47 -1.96 9.33
CA LEU A 228 -29.05 -1.96 8.99
C LEU A 228 -28.24 -2.88 9.93
N GLU A 229 -27.20 -3.53 9.39
CA GLU A 229 -26.18 -4.24 10.18
C GLU A 229 -25.55 -3.33 11.25
N THR A 230 -25.31 -3.88 12.44
CA THR A 230 -24.36 -3.26 13.38
C THR A 230 -22.93 -3.51 12.94
N GLU A 231 -21.96 -2.74 13.45
CA GLU A 231 -20.54 -3.00 13.21
C GLU A 231 -20.14 -4.44 13.54
N GLY A 232 -20.62 -4.99 14.67
CA GLY A 232 -20.31 -6.36 15.06
C GLY A 232 -20.86 -7.40 14.07
N GLN A 233 -22.06 -7.17 13.52
CA GLN A 233 -22.65 -8.03 12.49
C GLN A 233 -21.89 -7.94 11.17
N MET A 234 -21.50 -6.73 10.77
CA MET A 234 -20.65 -6.53 9.60
C MET A 234 -19.31 -7.27 9.75
N LEU A 235 -18.64 -7.17 10.90
CA LEU A 235 -17.38 -7.86 11.14
C LEU A 235 -17.55 -9.38 11.16
N GLN A 236 -18.63 -9.91 11.76
CA GLN A 236 -18.97 -11.33 11.71
C GLN A 236 -19.12 -11.83 10.27
N ARG A 237 -19.69 -11.01 9.37
CA ARG A 237 -19.84 -11.32 7.94
C ARG A 237 -18.51 -11.22 7.18
N VAL A 238 -17.72 -10.20 7.45
CA VAL A 238 -16.50 -9.89 6.67
C VAL A 238 -15.30 -10.74 7.12
N MET A 239 -15.16 -10.97 8.41
CA MET A 239 -13.98 -11.61 9.00
C MET A 239 -14.33 -12.61 10.12
N PRO A 240 -15.19 -13.62 9.85
CA PRO A 240 -15.63 -14.58 10.87
C PRO A 240 -14.46 -15.31 11.54
N GLU A 241 -13.37 -15.58 10.82
CA GLU A 241 -12.21 -16.30 11.34
C GLU A 241 -11.37 -15.51 12.37
N LEU A 242 -11.53 -14.20 12.42
CA LEU A 242 -10.82 -13.33 13.36
C LEU A 242 -11.63 -13.03 14.63
N MET A 243 -12.90 -13.46 14.67
CA MET A 243 -13.79 -13.24 15.80
C MET A 243 -13.23 -13.92 17.05
N GLY A 244 -13.17 -13.17 18.16
CA GLY A 244 -12.69 -13.67 19.45
C GLY A 244 -11.17 -13.80 19.61
N LEU A 245 -10.37 -13.55 18.56
CA LEU A 245 -8.92 -13.70 18.64
C LEU A 245 -8.26 -12.58 19.47
N GLY A 246 -8.73 -11.33 19.28
CA GLY A 246 -8.10 -10.15 19.86
C GLY A 246 -6.77 -9.81 19.20
N ARG A 247 -6.34 -8.53 19.30
CA ARG A 247 -4.99 -8.08 18.87
C ARG A 247 -4.67 -8.43 17.41
N ILE A 248 -5.55 -8.08 16.50
CA ILE A 248 -5.38 -8.33 15.05
C ILE A 248 -4.36 -7.34 14.48
N ASN A 249 -3.49 -7.81 13.59
CA ASN A 249 -2.71 -6.92 12.74
C ASN A 249 -3.47 -6.66 11.44
N VAL A 250 -3.54 -5.40 11.02
CA VAL A 250 -4.14 -5.04 9.73
C VAL A 250 -3.01 -4.80 8.73
N ILE A 251 -3.09 -5.40 7.56
CA ILE A 251 -2.19 -5.12 6.44
C ILE A 251 -3.02 -4.40 5.39
N ASN A 252 -2.71 -3.13 5.17
CA ASN A 252 -3.49 -2.24 4.32
C ASN A 252 -2.71 -1.99 3.02
N ASP A 253 -3.21 -2.54 1.91
CA ASP A 253 -2.63 -2.37 0.58
C ASP A 253 -3.18 -1.13 -0.10
N GLU A 254 -2.32 -0.38 -0.78
CA GLU A 254 -2.62 0.94 -1.36
C GLU A 254 -3.17 1.93 -0.33
N ALA A 255 -2.43 2.05 0.79
CA ALA A 255 -2.82 2.85 1.94
C ALA A 255 -3.17 4.32 1.68
N HIS A 256 -2.78 4.86 0.52
CA HIS A 256 -3.13 6.22 0.09
C HIS A 256 -4.63 6.41 -0.15
N HIS A 257 -5.40 5.33 -0.30
CA HIS A 257 -6.86 5.35 -0.34
C HIS A 257 -7.51 5.24 1.05
N CYS A 258 -6.74 5.16 2.14
CA CYS A 258 -7.25 4.91 3.48
C CYS A 258 -6.68 5.92 4.47
N TYR A 259 -7.31 7.08 4.54
CA TYR A 259 -6.96 8.18 5.44
C TYR A 259 -8.22 8.77 6.07
N ARG A 260 -8.01 9.47 7.19
CA ARG A 260 -9.03 10.32 7.79
C ARG A 260 -8.88 11.73 7.25
N GLU A 261 -10.01 12.30 6.82
CA GLU A 261 -10.10 13.69 6.40
C GLU A 261 -9.76 14.62 7.57
N ARG A 262 -9.01 15.70 7.30
CA ARG A 262 -8.72 16.75 8.29
C ARG A 262 -9.86 17.79 8.27
N PRO A 263 -10.68 17.89 9.34
CA PRO A 263 -11.89 18.73 9.33
C PRO A 263 -11.62 20.21 9.06
N ASP A 264 -10.53 20.75 9.61
CA ASP A 264 -10.13 22.16 9.48
C ASP A 264 -9.04 22.36 8.41
N GLY A 265 -8.98 21.45 7.44
CA GLY A 265 -7.97 21.42 6.40
C GLY A 265 -8.10 22.52 5.34
N VAL A 266 -6.97 22.95 4.78
CA VAL A 266 -6.98 23.84 3.60
C VAL A 266 -7.29 22.98 2.37
N VAL A 267 -8.53 23.04 1.89
CA VAL A 267 -8.93 22.35 0.66
C VAL A 267 -8.83 23.34 -0.51
N ALA A 268 -8.04 23.00 -1.52
CA ALA A 268 -8.02 23.75 -2.76
C ALA A 268 -9.43 23.80 -3.37
N LYS A 269 -9.80 24.92 -4.02
CA LYS A 269 -11.11 25.06 -4.64
C LYS A 269 -11.18 24.20 -5.91
N LEU A 270 -11.57 22.94 -5.76
CA LEU A 270 -11.76 22.01 -6.88
C LEU A 270 -13.05 22.32 -7.64
N THR A 271 -13.03 22.14 -8.97
CA THR A 271 -14.20 22.37 -9.84
C THR A 271 -14.40 21.22 -10.81
N GLY A 272 -15.64 21.05 -11.31
CA GLY A 272 -15.95 20.06 -12.33
C GLY A 272 -15.61 18.63 -11.94
N ASP A 273 -14.92 17.92 -12.83
CA ASP A 273 -14.55 16.51 -12.67
C ASP A 273 -13.59 16.28 -11.49
N GLU A 274 -12.65 17.21 -11.23
CA GLU A 274 -11.68 17.10 -10.12
C GLU A 274 -12.38 17.09 -8.76
N ARG A 275 -13.43 17.92 -8.62
CA ARG A 275 -14.24 17.94 -7.39
C ARG A 275 -14.95 16.61 -7.19
N LYS A 276 -15.55 16.06 -8.25
CA LYS A 276 -16.28 14.80 -8.16
C LYS A 276 -15.34 13.64 -7.80
N GLU A 277 -14.17 13.59 -8.42
CA GLU A 277 -13.15 12.58 -8.11
C GLU A 277 -12.67 12.68 -6.66
N ALA A 278 -12.44 13.90 -6.16
CA ALA A 278 -12.08 14.11 -4.75
C ALA A 278 -13.20 13.68 -3.78
N GLU A 279 -14.46 13.97 -4.09
CA GLU A 279 -15.63 13.52 -3.31
C GLU A 279 -15.74 11.98 -3.29
N ASP A 280 -15.62 11.33 -4.44
CA ASP A 280 -15.65 9.86 -4.56
C ASP A 280 -14.49 9.21 -3.78
N ASN A 281 -13.27 9.78 -3.87
CA ASN A 281 -12.10 9.34 -3.12
C ASN A 281 -12.27 9.52 -1.61
N ALA A 282 -12.84 10.64 -1.16
CA ALA A 282 -13.11 10.90 0.24
C ALA A 282 -14.16 9.93 0.81
N GLU A 283 -15.22 9.63 0.07
CA GLU A 283 -16.21 8.62 0.48
C GLU A 283 -15.57 7.23 0.61
N ALA A 284 -14.76 6.83 -0.38
CA ALA A 284 -14.05 5.56 -0.35
C ALA A 284 -13.08 5.49 0.84
N ALA A 285 -12.29 6.54 1.08
CA ALA A 285 -11.36 6.61 2.20
C ALA A 285 -12.07 6.54 3.55
N ARG A 286 -13.19 7.26 3.70
CA ARG A 286 -14.03 7.23 4.90
C ARG A 286 -14.59 5.84 5.17
N LEU A 287 -15.12 5.16 4.15
CA LEU A 287 -15.63 3.80 4.29
C LEU A 287 -14.52 2.84 4.72
N TRP A 288 -13.35 2.96 4.09
CA TRP A 288 -12.20 2.09 4.34
C TRP A 288 -11.68 2.24 5.77
N ILE A 289 -11.36 3.46 6.20
CA ILE A 289 -10.83 3.72 7.54
C ILE A 289 -11.86 3.34 8.62
N SER A 290 -13.14 3.64 8.40
CA SER A 290 -14.21 3.30 9.35
C SER A 290 -14.32 1.79 9.60
N GLY A 291 -14.08 0.96 8.58
CA GLY A 291 -14.06 -0.49 8.74
C GLY A 291 -12.90 -0.99 9.59
N ILE A 292 -11.71 -0.40 9.45
CA ILE A 292 -10.54 -0.71 10.28
C ILE A 292 -10.78 -0.25 11.73
N GLU A 293 -11.40 0.92 11.92
CA GLU A 293 -11.74 1.44 13.25
C GLU A 293 -12.83 0.62 13.94
N ALA A 294 -13.85 0.18 13.21
CA ALA A 294 -14.83 -0.78 13.70
C ALA A 294 -14.14 -2.08 14.18
N THR A 295 -13.16 -2.57 13.40
CA THR A 295 -12.34 -3.73 13.80
C THR A 295 -11.57 -3.45 15.09
N ARG A 296 -10.97 -2.26 15.24
CA ARG A 296 -10.30 -1.85 16.48
C ARG A 296 -11.25 -1.81 17.67
N ARG A 297 -12.43 -1.20 17.52
CA ARG A 297 -13.44 -1.04 18.59
C ARG A 297 -14.05 -2.38 19.03
N LYS A 298 -14.28 -3.32 18.11
CA LYS A 298 -15.00 -4.57 18.39
C LYS A 298 -14.12 -5.78 18.63
N LEU A 299 -13.00 -5.90 17.92
CA LEU A 299 -12.11 -7.07 17.97
C LEU A 299 -10.73 -6.73 18.54
N GLY A 300 -10.30 -5.47 18.46
CA GLY A 300 -8.98 -5.03 18.89
C GLY A 300 -7.95 -5.20 17.78
N VAL A 301 -7.41 -4.08 17.31
CA VAL A 301 -6.28 -3.99 16.37
C VAL A 301 -5.01 -3.65 17.15
N HIS A 302 -3.92 -4.35 16.90
CA HIS A 302 -2.61 -4.11 17.51
C HIS A 302 -1.81 -3.07 16.70
N THR A 303 -1.63 -3.31 15.41
CA THR A 303 -0.91 -2.41 14.50
C THR A 303 -1.53 -2.49 13.11
N VAL A 304 -1.60 -1.35 12.42
CA VAL A 304 -1.91 -1.28 10.99
C VAL A 304 -0.59 -1.08 10.24
N TYR A 305 -0.23 -2.06 9.42
CA TYR A 305 0.88 -1.99 8.48
C TYR A 305 0.36 -1.48 7.14
N ASP A 306 0.66 -0.23 6.83
CA ASP A 306 0.33 0.40 5.56
C ASP A 306 1.43 0.13 4.54
N LEU A 307 1.07 -0.44 3.39
CA LEU A 307 1.98 -0.62 2.26
C LEU A 307 1.43 0.13 1.04
N SER A 308 2.23 1.04 0.50
CA SER A 308 1.84 1.84 -0.65
C SER A 308 3.08 2.30 -1.42
N ALA A 309 2.96 2.51 -2.73
CA ALA A 309 4.01 3.21 -3.48
C ALA A 309 3.96 4.73 -3.25
N THR A 310 2.79 5.21 -2.81
CA THR A 310 2.41 6.62 -2.76
C THR A 310 1.71 6.94 -1.43
N PRO A 311 2.27 6.63 -0.23
CA PRO A 311 1.61 6.91 1.05
C PRO A 311 1.61 8.40 1.37
N PHE A 312 0.88 9.17 0.58
CA PHE A 312 0.65 10.59 0.74
C PHE A 312 -0.85 10.89 0.70
N PHE A 313 -1.22 12.05 1.23
CA PHE A 313 -2.59 12.51 1.19
C PHE A 313 -3.00 12.98 -0.21
N LEU A 314 -4.20 12.57 -0.64
CA LEU A 314 -4.78 12.96 -1.92
C LEU A 314 -5.47 14.32 -1.84
N SER A 315 -5.73 14.92 -2.99
CA SER A 315 -6.58 16.11 -3.10
C SER A 315 -7.95 15.89 -2.44
N GLY A 316 -8.46 16.91 -1.76
CA GLY A 316 -9.74 16.83 -1.04
C GLY A 316 -9.69 16.11 0.32
N SER A 317 -8.51 15.67 0.78
CA SER A 317 -8.35 15.03 2.10
C SER A 317 -8.33 15.99 3.29
N GLY A 318 -8.31 17.31 3.06
CA GLY A 318 -8.04 18.32 4.08
C GLY A 318 -6.56 18.43 4.47
N TRP A 319 -5.69 17.56 3.96
CA TRP A 319 -4.25 17.69 4.09
C TRP A 319 -3.66 18.31 2.83
N VAL A 320 -2.45 18.86 2.94
CA VAL A 320 -1.69 19.32 1.77
C VAL A 320 -1.41 18.12 0.86
N GLU A 321 -1.89 18.18 -0.37
CA GLU A 321 -1.74 17.11 -1.36
C GLU A 321 -0.26 16.75 -1.58
N GLY A 322 0.03 15.45 -1.67
CA GLY A 322 1.40 14.95 -1.85
C GLY A 322 2.23 14.88 -0.57
N THR A 323 1.73 15.39 0.56
CA THR A 323 2.38 15.22 1.87
C THR A 323 2.38 13.76 2.27
N LEU A 324 3.56 13.20 2.53
CA LEU A 324 3.71 11.84 3.03
C LEU A 324 2.98 11.67 4.37
N PHE A 325 2.42 10.48 4.60
CA PHE A 325 1.85 10.14 5.88
C PHE A 325 2.89 10.29 7.00
N PRO A 326 2.57 10.97 8.11
CA PRO A 326 3.53 11.23 9.18
C PRO A 326 3.97 9.96 9.95
N TRP A 327 3.35 8.81 9.67
CA TRP A 327 3.71 7.50 10.21
C TRP A 327 4.50 6.61 9.23
N VAL A 328 5.07 7.16 8.15
CA VAL A 328 6.03 6.43 7.30
C VAL A 328 7.31 6.15 8.07
N ILE A 329 7.75 4.89 8.09
CA ILE A 329 8.94 4.41 8.81
C ILE A 329 10.08 3.97 7.88
N SER A 330 9.77 3.66 6.62
CA SER A 330 10.72 3.23 5.59
C SER A 330 10.25 3.77 4.24
N ASP A 331 11.21 4.27 3.44
CA ASP A 331 10.96 4.83 2.11
C ASP A 331 11.93 4.26 1.08
N PHE A 332 11.39 3.46 0.17
CA PHE A 332 12.03 3.03 -1.07
C PHE A 332 11.29 3.61 -2.27
N SER A 333 11.86 4.66 -2.85
CA SER A 333 11.22 5.46 -3.88
C SER A 333 11.27 4.80 -5.26
N LEU A 334 10.48 5.33 -6.20
CA LEU A 334 10.55 4.90 -7.60
C LEU A 334 11.95 5.16 -8.20
N MET A 335 12.61 6.24 -7.79
CA MET A 335 13.97 6.57 -8.24
C MET A 335 14.96 5.51 -7.77
N ASP A 336 14.93 5.15 -6.49
CA ASP A 336 15.80 4.10 -5.94
C ASP A 336 15.55 2.75 -6.63
N ALA A 337 14.27 2.44 -6.89
CA ALA A 337 13.89 1.21 -7.58
C ALA A 337 14.42 1.14 -9.02
N ILE A 338 14.46 2.29 -9.71
CA ILE A 338 15.04 2.42 -11.06
C ILE A 338 16.55 2.24 -11.01
N GLU A 339 17.22 2.95 -10.08
CA GLU A 339 18.68 2.89 -9.93
C GLU A 339 19.17 1.49 -9.53
N CYS A 340 18.40 0.78 -8.71
CA CYS A 340 18.67 -0.61 -8.34
C CYS A 340 18.30 -1.63 -9.43
N GLY A 341 17.73 -1.20 -10.57
CA GLY A 341 17.29 -2.09 -11.64
C GLY A 341 16.13 -3.02 -11.27
N ILE A 342 15.39 -2.71 -10.20
CA ILE A 342 14.27 -3.52 -9.71
C ILE A 342 13.02 -3.29 -10.56
N VAL A 343 12.82 -2.05 -11.03
CA VAL A 343 11.66 -1.68 -11.85
C VAL A 343 12.07 -1.17 -13.21
N LYS A 344 11.16 -1.30 -14.17
CA LYS A 344 11.38 -0.84 -15.54
C LYS A 344 11.30 0.68 -15.60
N LEU A 345 12.21 1.28 -16.37
CA LEU A 345 12.15 2.70 -16.73
C LEU A 345 10.96 2.96 -17.67
N PRO A 346 9.97 3.79 -17.28
CA PRO A 346 8.94 4.22 -18.21
C PRO A 346 9.58 5.10 -19.29
N ARG A 347 9.27 4.82 -20.56
CA ARG A 347 9.71 5.69 -21.66
C ARG A 347 8.61 6.68 -22.01
N VAL A 348 8.94 7.96 -21.93
CA VAL A 348 8.11 9.07 -22.41
C VAL A 348 8.61 9.43 -23.82
N PRO A 349 7.74 9.78 -24.77
CA PRO A 349 8.18 10.23 -26.08
C PRO A 349 8.99 11.53 -25.92
N VAL A 350 10.26 11.50 -26.29
CA VAL A 350 11.20 12.64 -26.14
C VAL A 350 11.47 13.35 -27.47
N ALA A 351 11.18 12.68 -28.60
CA ALA A 351 11.53 13.17 -29.92
C ALA A 351 10.41 14.04 -30.51
N ASP A 352 10.44 15.34 -30.23
CA ASP A 352 9.77 16.34 -31.05
C ASP A 352 10.62 16.63 -32.29
N ASN A 353 10.24 16.05 -33.43
CA ASN A 353 10.73 16.49 -34.74
C ASN A 353 9.79 17.55 -35.35
N LEU A 354 9.07 18.32 -34.52
CA LEU A 354 8.21 19.42 -34.97
C LEU A 354 9.01 20.73 -34.94
N PRO A 355 9.37 21.32 -36.10
CA PRO A 355 10.10 22.59 -36.13
C PRO A 355 9.23 23.71 -35.54
N GLY A 356 9.76 24.47 -34.58
CA GLY A 356 9.22 25.79 -34.20
C GLY A 356 8.49 25.92 -32.86
N GLN A 357 8.53 24.95 -31.94
CA GLN A 357 8.03 25.15 -30.57
C GLN A 357 9.18 25.13 -29.54
N PRO A 358 9.23 26.12 -28.61
CA PRO A 358 10.34 26.26 -27.65
C PRO A 358 10.30 25.26 -26.48
N GLU A 359 9.18 24.59 -26.22
CA GLU A 359 9.06 23.52 -25.22
C GLU A 359 8.71 22.17 -25.90
N PRO A 360 9.18 21.02 -25.37
CA PRO A 360 8.80 19.71 -25.91
C PRO A 360 7.30 19.47 -25.72
N LEU A 361 6.54 19.50 -26.82
CA LEU A 361 5.10 19.28 -26.91
C LEU A 361 4.69 17.97 -26.22
N TYR A 362 5.49 16.90 -26.37
CA TYR A 362 5.17 15.60 -25.80
C TYR A 362 5.32 15.51 -24.28
N ARG A 363 6.10 16.41 -23.66
CA ARG A 363 6.26 16.44 -22.19
C ARG A 363 5.02 16.96 -21.48
N LYS A 364 4.29 17.90 -22.10
CA LYS A 364 3.02 18.47 -21.62
C LYS A 364 1.89 18.15 -22.59
N LEU A 365 1.88 16.93 -23.13
CA LEU A 365 0.94 16.53 -24.18
C LEU A 365 -0.52 16.79 -23.75
N TRP A 366 -0.86 16.50 -22.48
CA TRP A 366 -2.21 16.70 -21.95
C TRP A 366 -2.69 18.15 -22.05
N ASP A 367 -1.84 19.14 -21.75
CA ASP A 367 -2.18 20.56 -21.85
C ASP A 367 -2.54 20.94 -23.30
N ALA A 368 -1.87 20.31 -24.28
CA ALA A 368 -2.07 20.57 -25.70
C ALA A 368 -3.30 19.85 -26.31
N ILE A 369 -3.69 18.70 -25.74
CA ILE A 369 -4.74 17.84 -26.30
C ILE A 369 -6.01 17.76 -25.45
N GLY A 370 -5.98 18.10 -24.16
CA GLY A 370 -7.08 17.82 -23.22
C GLY A 370 -8.42 18.43 -23.66
N LYS A 371 -8.42 19.69 -24.09
CA LYS A 371 -9.62 20.36 -24.65
C LYS A 371 -10.05 19.85 -26.03
N LYS A 372 -9.17 19.11 -26.73
CA LYS A 372 -9.42 18.52 -28.06
C LYS A 372 -9.84 17.05 -27.95
N MET A 373 -9.82 16.47 -26.74
CA MET A 373 -10.24 15.10 -26.54
C MET A 373 -11.75 14.98 -26.81
N PRO A 374 -12.18 13.89 -27.48
CA PRO A 374 -13.61 13.64 -27.68
C PRO A 374 -14.31 13.51 -26.32
N GLY A 375 -15.46 14.17 -26.18
CA GLY A 375 -16.27 14.11 -24.96
C GLY A 375 -16.88 12.71 -24.74
N LYS A 376 -17.19 12.37 -23.47
CA LYS A 376 -17.89 11.11 -23.14
C LYS A 376 -19.35 11.17 -23.57
N THR A 377 -19.69 10.65 -24.74
CA THR A 377 -21.10 10.44 -25.13
C THR A 377 -21.57 9.08 -24.60
N ARG A 378 -22.55 9.08 -23.69
CA ARG A 378 -23.13 7.84 -23.14
C ARG A 378 -23.74 7.00 -24.28
N GLY A 379 -23.22 5.79 -24.49
CA GLY A 379 -23.77 4.81 -25.44
C GLY A 379 -23.22 4.85 -26.87
N ALA A 380 -22.36 5.81 -27.21
CA ALA A 380 -21.67 5.82 -28.51
C ALA A 380 -20.35 5.04 -28.43
N LYS A 381 -20.03 4.25 -29.47
CA LYS A 381 -18.68 3.68 -29.59
C LYS A 381 -17.69 4.82 -29.84
N PRO A 382 -16.58 4.92 -29.07
CA PRO A 382 -15.54 5.91 -29.34
C PRO A 382 -14.96 5.71 -30.74
N ASP A 383 -14.74 6.81 -31.48
CA ASP A 383 -14.06 6.78 -32.77
C ASP A 383 -12.56 7.02 -32.56
N PRO A 384 -11.67 6.03 -32.80
CA PRO A 384 -10.23 6.23 -32.73
C PRO A 384 -9.74 7.35 -33.65
N GLN A 385 -10.46 7.64 -34.74
CA GLN A 385 -10.08 8.71 -35.65
C GLN A 385 -10.34 10.11 -35.09
N SER A 386 -11.24 10.24 -34.11
CA SER A 386 -11.49 11.51 -33.42
C SER A 386 -10.39 11.91 -32.43
N LEU A 387 -9.41 11.04 -32.17
CA LEU A 387 -8.30 11.37 -31.29
C LEU A 387 -7.42 12.49 -31.90
N PRO A 388 -6.93 13.44 -31.08
CA PRO A 388 -6.04 14.49 -31.55
C PRO A 388 -4.81 13.94 -32.26
N ILE A 389 -4.44 14.53 -33.40
CA ILE A 389 -3.25 14.13 -34.18
C ILE A 389 -1.99 14.05 -33.31
N PRO A 390 -1.68 15.01 -32.41
CA PRO A 390 -0.49 14.92 -31.56
C PRO A 390 -0.46 13.66 -30.69
N LEU A 391 -1.63 13.17 -30.23
CA LEU A 391 -1.72 11.93 -29.46
C LEU A 391 -1.43 10.70 -30.33
N LYS A 392 -1.99 10.66 -31.54
CA LYS A 392 -1.72 9.57 -32.50
C LYS A 392 -0.23 9.51 -32.85
N THR A 393 0.36 10.65 -33.20
CA THR A 393 1.80 10.74 -33.51
C THR A 393 2.67 10.31 -32.33
N ALA A 394 2.31 10.69 -31.10
CA ALA A 394 3.04 10.26 -29.91
C ALA A 394 3.00 8.73 -29.73
N ILE A 395 1.82 8.12 -29.92
CA ILE A 395 1.64 6.66 -29.84
C ILE A 395 2.42 5.96 -30.96
N ASP A 396 2.33 6.43 -32.20
CA ASP A 396 3.05 5.86 -33.35
C ASP A 396 4.57 5.93 -33.15
N ALA A 397 5.08 7.05 -32.62
CA ALA A 397 6.50 7.20 -32.30
C ALA A 397 6.94 6.18 -31.23
N LEU A 398 6.17 6.02 -30.15
CA LEU A 398 6.47 5.03 -29.11
C LEU A 398 6.40 3.59 -29.66
N TYR A 399 5.41 3.29 -30.50
CA TYR A 399 5.25 1.99 -31.12
C TYR A 399 6.40 1.68 -32.08
N GLY A 400 6.84 2.65 -32.88
CA GLY A 400 8.01 2.49 -33.76
C GLY A 400 9.30 2.21 -32.98
N HIS A 401 9.47 2.79 -31.79
CA HIS A 401 10.58 2.44 -30.89
C HIS A 401 10.45 1.02 -30.32
N TYR A 402 9.23 0.62 -29.94
CA TYR A 402 8.93 -0.74 -29.51
C TYR A 402 9.26 -1.75 -30.61
N GLU A 403 8.83 -1.54 -31.85
CA GLU A 403 9.06 -2.44 -32.98
C GLU A 403 10.56 -2.64 -33.25
N LYS A 404 11.35 -1.55 -33.24
CA LYS A 404 12.82 -1.62 -33.36
C LYS A 404 13.44 -2.47 -32.24
N THR A 405 12.96 -2.28 -31.01
CA THR A 405 13.44 -3.05 -29.84
C THR A 405 13.03 -4.51 -29.93
N PHE A 406 11.81 -4.79 -30.38
CA PHE A 406 11.28 -6.14 -30.56
C PHE A 406 12.14 -6.92 -31.56
N ARG A 407 12.39 -6.35 -32.75
CA ARG A 407 13.25 -6.97 -33.76
C ARG A 407 14.68 -7.18 -33.29
N LEU A 408 15.21 -6.23 -32.51
CA LEU A 408 16.53 -6.36 -31.89
C LEU A 408 16.57 -7.56 -30.94
N TRP A 409 15.60 -7.69 -30.05
CA TRP A 409 15.54 -8.78 -29.06
C TRP A 409 15.30 -10.14 -29.70
N GLU A 410 14.49 -10.19 -30.77
CA GLU A 410 14.28 -11.39 -31.57
C GLU A 410 15.57 -11.84 -32.25
N ARG A 411 16.30 -10.91 -32.89
CA ARG A 411 17.60 -11.18 -33.51
C ARG A 411 18.64 -11.67 -32.50
N ASP A 412 18.68 -11.08 -31.32
CA ASP A 412 19.66 -11.40 -30.28
C ASP A 412 19.25 -12.65 -29.45
N GLY A 413 18.11 -13.28 -29.75
CA GLY A 413 17.70 -14.54 -29.15
C GLY A 413 17.32 -14.45 -27.67
N LEU A 414 16.87 -13.28 -27.19
CA LEU A 414 16.57 -13.04 -25.77
C LEU A 414 15.37 -13.84 -25.23
N GLY A 415 14.57 -14.47 -26.10
CA GLY A 415 13.50 -15.42 -25.73
C GLY A 415 12.25 -14.81 -25.09
N ILE A 416 12.28 -13.54 -24.69
CA ILE A 416 11.15 -12.81 -24.10
C ILE A 416 10.98 -11.51 -24.89
N PRO A 417 9.81 -11.22 -25.48
CA PRO A 417 9.61 -9.97 -26.24
C PRO A 417 9.49 -8.75 -25.31
N PRO A 418 9.82 -7.53 -25.78
CA PRO A 418 9.49 -6.32 -25.04
C PRO A 418 7.96 -6.18 -24.89
N VAL A 419 7.52 -5.28 -24.01
CA VAL A 419 6.09 -5.02 -23.78
C VAL A 419 5.78 -3.57 -24.08
N PHE A 420 4.69 -3.32 -24.81
CA PHE A 420 4.13 -1.99 -25.03
C PHE A 420 2.82 -1.87 -24.22
N ILE A 421 2.78 -0.92 -23.28
CA ILE A 421 1.65 -0.73 -22.37
C ILE A 421 1.11 0.69 -22.57
N VAL A 422 -0.20 0.79 -22.82
CA VAL A 422 -0.94 2.06 -22.82
C VAL A 422 -1.87 2.05 -21.62
N VAL A 423 -1.72 3.04 -20.73
CA VAL A 423 -2.56 3.19 -19.54
C VAL A 423 -3.58 4.29 -19.81
N CYS A 424 -4.87 3.92 -19.80
CA CYS A 424 -5.99 4.83 -20.02
C CYS A 424 -6.76 5.04 -18.70
N ASN A 425 -7.39 6.21 -18.53
CA ASN A 425 -8.22 6.46 -17.34
C ASN A 425 -9.48 5.57 -17.28
N ASN A 426 -9.89 5.07 -18.44
CA ASN A 426 -11.00 4.16 -18.62
C ASN A 426 -10.70 3.21 -19.78
N THR A 427 -11.17 1.97 -19.68
CA THR A 427 -11.12 0.94 -20.73
C THR A 427 -12.48 0.74 -21.34
#